data_AF-A0A2D6XD84-F1
#
_entry.id   AF-A0A2D6XD84-F1
#
_cell.length_a   1.000
_cell.length_b   1.000
_cell.length_c   1.000
_cell.angle_alpha   90.00
_cell.angle_beta   90.00
_cell.angle_gamma   90.00
#
_symmetry.space_group_name_H-M   'P 1'
#
loop_
_entity.id
_entity.type
_entity.pdbx_description
1 polymer ?
#
loop_
_entity_poly.entity_id
_entity_poly.type
_entity_poly.pdbx_seq_one_letter_code
_entity_poly.pdbx_strand_id
1 'polypeptide(L)'
;MIARRLKANYNTRLKIILKFCKNPAKINWEQEMRIAGLLIDEYGQEVFVKLSFEFLSFEMESLAQFQSKKFRAFLEKQKRLFKLDFTKERAIIGKQKIGKDKTIKRKPKTLLNFLNYDSKKENKTTG
;
A
#
# COMPACT_ATOMS: atom_id res chain seq x y z
N MET A 1 -1.78 29.27 -23.31
CA MET A 1 -1.55 27.93 -22.70
C MET A 1 -0.49 27.97 -21.58
N ILE A 2 0.62 28.70 -21.77
CA ILE A 2 1.74 28.81 -20.82
C ILE A 2 1.32 29.36 -19.44
N ALA A 3 0.55 30.46 -19.39
CA ALA A 3 0.10 31.06 -18.12
C ALA A 3 -0.75 30.12 -17.25
N ARG A 4 -1.56 29.26 -17.86
CA ARG A 4 -2.38 28.26 -17.13
C ARG A 4 -1.49 27.19 -16.48
N ARG A 5 -0.43 26.76 -17.17
CA ARG A 5 0.54 25.77 -16.67
C ARG A 5 1.40 26.33 -15.53
N LEU A 6 1.84 27.57 -15.64
CA LEU A 6 2.57 28.27 -14.58
C LEU A 6 1.71 28.43 -13.31
N LYS A 7 0.43 28.81 -13.47
CA LYS A 7 -0.52 28.94 -12.36
C LYS A 7 -0.81 27.59 -11.69
N ALA A 8 -0.93 26.51 -12.46
CA ALA A 8 -1.11 25.16 -11.91
C ALA A 8 0.10 24.71 -11.07
N ASN A 9 1.32 24.92 -11.57
CA ASN A 9 2.55 24.57 -10.85
C ASN A 9 2.71 25.37 -9.55
N TYR A 10 2.37 26.66 -9.58
CA TYR A 10 2.37 27.51 -8.38
C TYR A 10 1.38 26.98 -7.33
N ASN A 11 0.15 26.69 -7.73
CA ASN A 11 -0.88 26.16 -6.83
C ASN A 11 -0.49 24.81 -6.21
N THR A 12 0.18 23.95 -6.98
CA THR A 12 0.71 22.67 -6.47
C THR A 12 1.76 22.89 -5.39
N ARG A 13 2.74 23.76 -5.63
CA ARG A 13 3.78 24.07 -4.64
C ARG A 13 3.19 24.66 -3.36
N LEU A 14 2.25 25.60 -3.51
CA LEU A 14 1.52 26.19 -2.39
C LEU A 14 0.79 25.12 -1.56
N LYS A 15 0.08 24.19 -2.21
CA LYS A 15 -0.61 23.09 -1.53
C LYS A 15 0.34 22.19 -0.75
N ILE A 16 1.52 21.88 -1.30
CA ILE A 16 2.54 21.07 -0.62
C ILE A 16 3.05 21.81 0.62
N ILE A 17 3.37 23.10 0.50
CA ILE A 17 3.82 23.91 1.64
C ILE A 17 2.76 23.93 2.74
N LEU A 18 1.50 24.26 2.40
CA LEU A 18 0.41 24.31 3.37
C LEU A 18 0.07 22.95 3.99
N LYS A 19 0.35 21.86 3.28
CA LYS A 19 0.13 20.49 3.77
C LYS A 19 1.13 20.09 4.86
N PHE A 20 2.38 20.57 4.76
CA PHE A 20 3.47 20.12 5.63
C PHE A 20 3.91 21.18 6.65
N CYS A 21 3.81 22.45 6.30
CA CYS A 21 4.18 23.58 7.16
C CYS A 21 2.92 24.21 7.77
N LYS A 22 2.65 23.92 9.04
CA LYS A 22 1.43 24.39 9.74
C LYS A 22 1.41 25.88 10.05
N ASN A 23 2.58 26.54 10.19
CA ASN A 23 2.66 27.92 10.64
C ASN A 23 3.05 28.89 9.51
N PRO A 24 2.09 29.35 8.67
CA PRO A 24 2.37 30.19 7.52
C PRO A 24 2.97 31.56 7.87
N ALA A 25 2.82 32.04 9.10
CA ALA A 25 3.37 33.32 9.54
C ALA A 25 4.90 33.27 9.74
N LYS A 26 5.48 32.08 9.96
CA LYS A 26 6.92 31.88 10.15
C LYS A 26 7.62 31.36 8.89
N ILE A 27 6.87 31.13 7.81
CA ILE A 27 7.39 30.55 6.58
C ILE A 27 8.12 31.63 5.77
N ASN A 28 9.36 31.33 5.38
CA ASN A 28 10.01 32.03 4.29
C ASN A 28 9.45 31.52 2.95
N TRP A 29 8.41 32.19 2.46
CA TRP A 29 7.65 31.76 1.28
C TRP A 29 8.49 31.56 0.03
N GLU A 30 9.46 32.43 -0.22
CA GLU A 30 10.32 32.34 -1.41
C GLU A 30 11.19 31.08 -1.35
N GLN A 31 11.81 30.85 -0.20
CA GLN A 31 12.65 29.68 0.02
C GLN A 31 11.84 28.38 -0.05
N GLU A 32 10.68 28.32 0.61
CA GLU A 32 9.83 27.13 0.60
C GLU A 32 9.26 26.84 -0.79
N MET A 33 8.91 27.87 -1.57
CA MET A 33 8.45 27.70 -2.95
C MET A 33 9.55 27.13 -3.84
N ARG A 34 10.80 27.54 -3.63
CA ARG A 34 11.96 26.99 -4.34
C ARG A 34 12.20 25.54 -3.94
N ILE A 35 12.18 25.23 -2.64
CA ILE A 35 12.37 23.86 -2.13
C ILE A 35 11.24 22.95 -2.64
N ALA A 36 9.99 23.38 -2.58
CA ALA A 36 8.85 22.63 -3.10
C ALA A 36 9.02 22.34 -4.60
N GLY A 37 9.52 23.31 -5.39
CA GLY A 37 9.85 23.09 -6.79
C GLY A 37 10.87 21.97 -6.98
N LEU A 38 12.01 22.05 -6.29
CA LEU A 38 13.08 21.03 -6.37
C LEU A 38 12.59 19.64 -5.96
N LEU A 39 11.81 19.56 -4.87
CA LEU A 39 11.26 18.30 -4.39
C LEU A 39 10.28 17.66 -5.40
N ILE A 40 9.41 18.47 -6.01
CA ILE A 40 8.49 17.99 -7.07
C ILE A 40 9.29 17.49 -8.27
N ASP A 41 10.31 18.23 -8.69
CA ASP A 41 11.12 17.87 -9.85
C ASP A 41 11.90 16.57 -9.61
N GLU A 42 12.39 16.35 -8.40
CA GLU A 42 13.20 15.18 -8.04
C GLU A 42 12.36 13.91 -7.79
N TYR A 43 11.26 14.02 -7.06
CA TYR A 43 10.47 12.85 -6.61
C TYR A 43 9.14 12.69 -7.34
N GLY A 44 8.66 13.74 -7.99
CA GLY A 44 7.35 13.79 -8.65
C GLY A 44 6.26 14.31 -7.73
N GLN A 45 5.33 15.08 -8.30
CA GLN A 45 4.20 15.67 -7.56
C GLN A 45 3.34 14.61 -6.85
N GLU A 46 3.12 13.45 -7.48
CA GLU A 46 2.24 12.41 -6.94
C GLU A 46 2.68 11.90 -5.58
N VAL A 47 3.99 11.82 -5.35
CA VAL A 47 4.56 11.37 -4.07
C VAL A 47 4.03 12.25 -2.95
N PHE A 48 4.09 13.58 -3.11
CA PHE A 48 3.66 14.54 -2.08
C PHE A 48 2.14 14.67 -1.96
N VAL A 49 1.41 14.48 -3.06
CA VAL A 49 -0.06 14.47 -3.03
C VAL A 49 -0.57 13.27 -2.25
N LYS A 50 -0.04 12.07 -2.53
CA LYS A 50 -0.45 10.80 -1.91
C LYS A 50 0.18 10.57 -0.54
N LEU A 51 1.29 11.24 -0.21
CA LEU A 51 1.90 11.18 1.12
C LEU A 51 0.87 11.63 2.17
N SER A 52 0.38 10.72 3.02
CA SER A 52 -0.31 11.11 4.24
C SER A 52 0.65 10.97 5.41
N PHE A 53 0.70 11.98 6.26
CA PHE A 53 1.45 11.94 7.51
C PHE A 53 0.53 11.62 8.69
N GLU A 54 -0.53 10.83 8.48
CA GLU A 54 -1.36 10.32 9.58
C GLU A 54 -0.55 9.60 10.67
N PHE A 55 0.66 9.12 10.31
CA PHE A 55 1.60 8.47 11.23
C PHE A 55 2.73 9.38 11.75
N LEU A 56 2.85 10.59 11.21
CA LEU A 56 3.89 11.55 11.60
C LEU A 56 3.22 12.71 12.34
N SER A 57 3.10 12.54 13.66
CA SER A 57 2.70 13.58 14.62
C SER A 57 3.71 14.73 14.72
N PHE A 58 4.61 14.87 13.75
CA PHE A 58 5.68 15.84 13.75
C PHE A 58 5.28 17.04 12.90
N GLU A 59 5.14 18.18 13.56
CA GLU A 59 4.93 19.45 12.91
C GLU A 59 6.26 19.92 12.30
N MET A 60 6.26 20.20 11.00
CA MET A 60 7.45 20.67 10.30
C MET A 60 7.41 22.19 10.16
N GLU A 61 8.50 22.85 10.53
CA GLU A 61 8.63 24.30 10.37
C GLU A 61 9.01 24.68 8.92
N SER A 62 9.63 23.76 8.18
CA SER A 62 10.15 23.98 6.82
C SER A 62 10.24 22.68 6.03
N LEU A 63 10.04 22.76 4.70
CA LEU A 63 10.28 21.64 3.78
C LEU A 63 11.78 21.29 3.68
N ALA A 64 12.69 22.14 4.16
CA ALA A 64 14.13 21.84 4.18
C ALA A 64 14.45 20.54 4.94
N GLN A 65 13.62 20.16 5.90
CA GLN A 65 13.75 18.90 6.62
C GLN A 65 13.65 17.67 5.70
N PHE A 66 12.94 17.76 4.56
CA PHE A 66 12.93 16.70 3.54
C PHE A 66 14.29 16.48 2.87
N GLN A 67 15.20 17.45 2.97
CA GLN A 67 16.57 17.33 2.44
C GLN A 67 17.50 16.55 3.38
N SER A 68 17.07 16.29 4.62
CA SER A 68 17.85 15.45 5.53
C SER A 68 17.99 14.03 4.99
N LYS A 69 19.11 13.36 5.31
CA LYS A 69 19.38 11.99 4.85
C LYS A 69 18.24 11.01 5.17
N LYS A 70 17.64 11.14 6.36
CA LYS A 70 16.53 10.29 6.80
C LYS A 70 15.28 10.47 5.92
N PHE A 71 14.86 11.71 5.70
CA PHE A 71 13.68 11.98 4.89
C PHE A 71 13.90 11.70 3.39
N ARG A 72 15.09 11.95 2.85
CA ARG A 72 15.43 11.54 1.48
C ARG A 72 15.29 10.02 1.29
N ALA A 73 15.86 9.24 2.20
CA ALA A 73 15.73 7.78 2.18
C ALA A 73 14.26 7.33 2.27
N PHE A 74 13.44 8.04 3.04
CA PHE A 74 12.00 7.80 3.10
C PHE A 74 11.28 8.13 1.78
N LEU A 75 11.53 9.30 1.21
CA LEU A 75 10.94 9.71 -0.08
C LEU A 75 11.31 8.77 -1.22
N GLU A 76 12.55 8.29 -1.26
CA GLU A 76 12.99 7.27 -2.22
C GLU A 76 12.20 5.97 -2.08
N LYS A 77 11.98 5.50 -0.85
CA LYS A 77 11.14 4.31 -0.61
C LYS A 77 9.70 4.54 -1.07
N GLN A 78 9.11 5.69 -0.76
CA GLN A 78 7.75 6.03 -1.19
C GLN A 78 7.63 6.08 -2.71
N LYS A 79 8.60 6.73 -3.38
CA LYS A 79 8.66 6.79 -4.85
C LYS A 79 8.71 5.39 -5.48
N ARG A 80 9.44 4.45 -4.88
CA ARG A 80 9.47 3.05 -5.33
C ARG A 80 8.15 2.34 -5.09
N LEU A 81 7.55 2.52 -3.91
CA LEU A 81 6.24 1.93 -3.58
C LEU A 81 5.15 2.39 -4.55
N PHE A 82 5.14 3.68 -4.93
CA PHE A 82 4.16 4.19 -5.89
C PHE A 82 4.35 3.67 -7.31
N LYS A 83 5.53 3.16 -7.65
CA LYS A 83 5.79 2.52 -8.95
C LYS A 83 5.37 1.05 -8.98
N LEU A 84 5.10 0.44 -7.82
CA LEU A 84 4.66 -0.95 -7.77
C LEU A 84 3.21 -1.02 -8.25
N ASP A 85 2.97 -1.86 -9.25
CA ASP A 85 1.62 -2.17 -9.68
C ASP A 85 1.01 -3.19 -8.72
N PHE A 86 0.03 -2.76 -7.94
CA PHE A 86 -0.75 -3.63 -7.06
C PHE A 86 -2.03 -4.09 -7.73
N THR A 87 -2.08 -4.18 -9.06
CA THR A 87 -3.17 -4.88 -9.78
C THR A 87 -3.43 -6.21 -9.10
N LYS A 88 -4.54 -6.27 -8.39
CA LYS A 88 -4.97 -7.48 -7.69
C LYS A 88 -5.41 -8.45 -8.77
N GLU A 89 -4.50 -9.34 -9.18
CA GLU A 89 -4.86 -10.50 -9.96
C GLU A 89 -5.84 -11.32 -9.13
N ARG A 90 -7.10 -11.36 -9.59
CA ARG A 90 -8.09 -12.26 -9.00
C ARG A 90 -7.78 -13.64 -9.56
N ALA A 91 -7.14 -14.49 -8.75
CA ALA A 91 -7.09 -15.91 -9.06
C ALA A 91 -8.52 -16.45 -9.12
N ILE A 92 -8.97 -16.80 -10.32
CA ILE A 92 -10.20 -17.58 -10.47
C ILE A 92 -9.84 -18.98 -10.02
N ILE A 93 -10.34 -19.40 -8.87
CA ILE A 93 -10.26 -20.80 -8.44
C ILE A 93 -11.02 -21.59 -9.51
N GLY A 94 -10.26 -22.30 -10.35
CA GLY A 94 -10.84 -23.12 -11.40
C GLY A 94 -11.76 -24.19 -10.81
N LYS A 95 -12.76 -24.64 -11.57
CA LYS A 95 -13.61 -25.78 -11.19
C LYS A 95 -12.85 -27.10 -11.05
N GLN A 96 -11.54 -27.09 -11.31
CA GLN A 96 -10.69 -28.27 -11.28
C GLN A 96 -10.49 -28.70 -9.83
N LYS A 97 -11.25 -29.71 -9.44
CA LYS A 97 -11.18 -30.30 -8.12
C LYS A 97 -9.89 -31.09 -7.99
N ILE A 98 -9.06 -30.73 -7.01
CA ILE A 98 -7.92 -31.56 -6.63
C ILE A 98 -8.46 -32.64 -5.69
N GLY A 99 -8.58 -33.87 -6.21
CA GLY A 99 -9.06 -35.03 -5.47
C GLY A 99 -10.50 -35.44 -5.80
N LYS A 100 -10.82 -36.71 -5.51
CA LYS A 100 -12.18 -37.25 -5.64
C LYS A 100 -12.96 -36.92 -4.38
N ASP A 101 -14.24 -36.53 -4.54
CA ASP A 101 -15.15 -36.46 -3.40
C ASP A 101 -15.29 -37.85 -2.78
N LYS A 102 -15.13 -37.92 -1.46
CA LYS A 102 -15.47 -39.12 -0.71
C LYS A 102 -16.98 -39.15 -0.50
N THR A 103 -17.64 -40.18 -1.02
CA THR A 103 -19.06 -40.41 -0.75
C THR A 103 -19.23 -40.92 0.68
N ILE A 104 -19.69 -40.05 1.59
CA ILE A 104 -20.00 -40.43 2.97
C ILE A 104 -21.39 -41.07 2.98
N LYS A 105 -21.46 -42.40 3.11
CA LYS A 105 -22.73 -43.17 3.13
C LYS A 105 -23.54 -42.93 4.41
N ARG A 106 -22.88 -42.60 5.52
CA ARG A 106 -23.52 -42.39 6.83
C ARG A 106 -22.76 -41.36 7.65
N LYS A 107 -23.48 -40.40 8.23
CA LYS A 107 -22.91 -39.40 9.14
C LYS A 107 -22.30 -40.10 10.36
N PRO A 108 -21.01 -39.90 10.67
CA PRO A 108 -20.40 -40.48 11.86
C PRO A 108 -21.00 -39.86 13.12
N LYS A 109 -21.31 -40.71 14.09
CA LYS A 109 -21.93 -40.29 15.37
C LYS A 109 -20.91 -39.92 16.45
N THR A 110 -19.64 -40.27 16.26
CA THR A 110 -18.56 -40.05 17.24
C THR A 110 -17.25 -39.76 16.50
N LEU A 111 -16.29 -39.13 17.20
CA LEU A 111 -14.99 -38.77 16.65
C LEU A 111 -14.19 -40.02 16.20
N LEU A 112 -14.29 -41.10 16.97
CA LEU A 112 -13.67 -42.39 16.64
C LEU A 112 -14.24 -42.98 15.34
N ASN A 113 -15.54 -42.86 15.11
CA ASN A 113 -16.20 -43.30 13.87
C ASN A 113 -15.78 -42.46 12.65
N PHE A 114 -15.43 -41.19 12.87
CA PHE A 114 -14.91 -40.32 11.82
C PHE A 114 -13.48 -40.70 11.43
N LEU A 115 -12.61 -40.94 12.42
CA LEU A 115 -11.21 -41.31 12.17
C LEU A 115 -11.05 -42.70 11.53
N ASN A 116 -11.94 -43.65 11.87
CA ASN A 116 -11.91 -45.02 11.38
C ASN A 116 -12.75 -45.27 10.12
N TYR A 117 -13.22 -44.21 9.43
CA TYR A 117 -14.14 -44.39 8.30
C TYR A 117 -13.53 -45.19 7.12
N ASP A 118 -12.21 -45.11 6.94
CA ASP A 118 -11.47 -45.81 5.87
C ASP A 118 -10.72 -47.08 6.34
N SER A 119 -10.73 -47.41 7.64
CA SER A 119 -9.92 -48.51 8.19
C SER A 119 -10.56 -49.89 8.09
N LYS A 120 -11.79 -50.02 7.56
CA LYS A 120 -12.38 -51.32 7.24
C LYS A 120 -11.84 -51.85 5.91
N LYS A 121 -10.63 -52.41 5.93
CA LYS A 121 -10.27 -53.47 4.99
C LYS A 121 -11.24 -54.64 5.22
N GLU A 122 -11.79 -55.16 4.13
CA GLU A 122 -12.62 -56.35 4.07
C GLU A 122 -11.91 -57.53 4.75
N ASN A 123 -12.34 -57.92 5.95
CA ASN A 123 -12.09 -59.28 6.43
C ASN A 123 -13.16 -60.17 5.78
N LYS A 124 -12.87 -60.67 4.57
CA LYS A 124 -13.54 -61.86 4.05
C LYS A 124 -13.03 -63.07 4.83
N THR A 125 -13.78 -63.50 5.83
CA THR A 125 -13.68 -64.86 6.36
C THR A 125 -14.32 -65.81 5.33
N THR A 126 -13.48 -66.50 4.56
CA THR A 126 -13.86 -67.76 3.88
C THR A 126 -14.04 -68.83 4.95
N GLY A 127 -15.22 -69.46 4.97
CA GLY A 127 -15.47 -70.71 5.69
C GLY A 127 -14.91 -71.90 4.94
#